data_AF-A0A383CTA7-F1
#
_entry.id   AF-A0A383CTA7-F1
#
_cell.length_a   1.000
_cell.length_b   1.000
_cell.length_c   1.000
_cell.angle_alpha   90.00
_cell.angle_beta   90.00
_cell.angle_gamma   90.00
#
_symmetry.space_group_name_H-M   'P 1'
#
loop_
_entity.id
_entity.type
_entity.pdbx_description
1 polymer ?
#
loop_
_entity_poly.entity_id
_entity_poly.type
_entity_poly.pdbx_seq_one_letter_code
_entity_poly.pdbx_strand_id
1 'polypeptide(L)'
;MSTTTINEDPGTLEQSDLQLDENGLLRHLLTLQGMDPVQLEAILDRGEEFLTKPGAPAARSNALAGMTVANLFIENSTRTRVSFELAAKRLGADVVSLNLNTSSTVKGESIVDMIYSLQAMQVDMFVIRDHQPGTQAMIAQHVDAHV
;
A
#
# COMPACT_ATOMS: atom_id res chain seq x y z
N MET A 1 12.38 39.93 -16.26
CA MET A 1 12.00 38.58 -16.71
C MET A 1 12.16 37.66 -15.52
N SER A 2 11.04 37.35 -14.88
CA SER A 2 11.00 36.53 -13.67
C SER A 2 11.16 35.07 -14.04
N THR A 3 12.17 34.40 -13.49
CA THR A 3 12.25 32.94 -13.52
C THR A 3 11.76 32.42 -12.17
N THR A 4 10.67 31.69 -12.26
CA THR A 4 9.87 31.09 -11.20
C THR A 4 10.71 30.30 -10.19
N THR A 5 10.55 30.66 -8.93
CA THR A 5 10.93 29.88 -7.75
C THR A 5 10.25 28.52 -7.83
N ILE A 6 11.02 27.45 -7.99
CA ILE A 6 10.59 26.09 -7.67
C ILE A 6 10.30 26.07 -6.16
N ASN A 7 9.02 26.05 -5.82
CA ASN A 7 8.56 25.85 -4.46
C ASN A 7 8.72 24.35 -4.19
N GLU A 8 9.81 23.96 -3.54
CA GLU A 8 9.96 22.60 -3.02
C GLU A 8 8.96 22.44 -1.87
N ASP A 9 7.94 21.60 -2.07
CA ASP A 9 6.98 21.26 -1.04
C ASP A 9 7.70 20.43 0.04
N PRO A 10 7.81 20.90 1.29
CA PRO A 10 8.59 20.25 2.35
C PRO A 10 8.13 18.82 2.68
N GLY A 11 6.95 18.39 2.22
CA GLY A 11 6.49 17.00 2.36
C GLY A 11 7.14 15.99 1.40
N THR A 12 7.89 16.44 0.39
CA THR A 12 8.43 15.58 -0.68
C THR A 12 9.68 14.81 -0.26
N LEU A 13 10.53 15.42 0.57
CA LEU A 13 11.81 14.84 1.02
C LEU A 13 11.63 13.82 2.17
N GLU A 14 10.58 13.98 2.99
CA GLU A 14 10.31 13.08 4.14
C GLU A 14 9.71 11.73 3.70
N GLN A 15 9.12 11.65 2.51
CA GLN A 15 8.49 10.42 2.01
C GLN A 15 9.46 9.51 1.25
N SER A 16 10.52 10.06 0.64
CA SER A 16 11.49 9.25 -0.13
C SER A 16 12.21 8.24 0.75
N ASP A 17 12.54 8.61 1.99
CA ASP A 17 13.30 7.78 2.94
C ASP A 17 12.48 6.60 3.46
N LEU A 18 11.14 6.69 3.40
CA LEU A 18 10.25 5.63 3.84
C LEU A 18 9.92 4.64 2.72
N GLN A 19 10.17 4.97 1.46
CA GLN A 19 9.80 4.09 0.35
C GLN A 19 10.76 2.92 0.16
N LEU A 20 12.05 3.12 0.47
CA LEU A 20 13.11 2.16 0.20
C LEU A 20 13.65 1.55 1.49
N ASP A 21 14.05 0.28 1.45
CA ASP A 21 14.79 -0.35 2.53
C ASP A 21 16.30 0.01 2.48
N GLU A 22 17.07 -0.53 3.42
CA GLU A 22 18.53 -0.33 3.50
C GLU A 22 19.31 -0.83 2.26
N ASN A 23 18.70 -1.67 1.44
CA ASN A 23 19.27 -2.21 0.20
C ASN A 23 18.81 -1.43 -1.04
N GLY A 24 17.99 -0.39 -0.88
CA GLY A 24 17.42 0.39 -1.98
C GLY A 24 16.26 -0.31 -2.69
N LEU A 25 15.69 -1.37 -2.10
CA LEU A 25 14.52 -2.06 -2.63
C LEU A 25 13.23 -1.37 -2.17
N LEU A 26 12.20 -1.37 -3.03
CA LEU A 26 10.91 -0.79 -2.69
C LEU A 26 10.25 -1.56 -1.55
N ARG A 27 10.11 -0.89 -0.41
CA ARG A 27 9.43 -1.38 0.79
C ARG A 27 8.00 -0.84 0.89
N HIS A 28 7.84 0.48 0.74
CA HIS A 28 6.53 1.14 0.82
C HIS A 28 6.26 1.96 -0.44
N LEU A 29 5.10 1.76 -1.06
CA LEU A 29 4.64 2.56 -2.20
C LEU A 29 3.70 3.65 -1.70
N LEU A 30 4.25 4.81 -1.33
CA LEU A 30 3.50 5.94 -0.77
C LEU A 30 3.16 6.99 -1.84
N THR A 31 4.10 7.23 -2.76
CA THR A 31 4.01 8.19 -3.85
C THR A 31 4.79 7.73 -5.08
N LEU A 32 4.35 8.14 -6.27
CA LEU A 32 5.10 7.97 -7.51
C LEU A 32 6.08 9.12 -7.77
N GLN A 33 5.89 10.25 -7.06
CA GLN A 33 6.70 11.44 -7.23
C GLN A 33 8.13 11.16 -6.75
N GLY A 34 9.12 11.42 -7.60
CA GLY A 34 10.53 11.23 -7.25
C GLY A 34 11.01 9.78 -7.28
N MET A 35 10.17 8.81 -7.67
CA MET A 35 10.62 7.44 -7.91
C MET A 35 11.53 7.36 -9.14
N ASP A 36 12.52 6.47 -9.09
CA ASP A 36 13.37 6.16 -10.24
C ASP A 36 12.50 5.55 -11.36
N PRO A 37 12.55 6.10 -12.60
CA PRO A 37 11.89 5.49 -13.75
C PRO A 37 12.14 4.00 -13.90
N VAL A 38 13.35 3.51 -13.58
CA VAL A 38 13.67 2.07 -13.67
C VAL A 38 12.84 1.23 -12.70
N GLN A 39 12.59 1.73 -11.49
CA GLN A 39 11.74 1.05 -10.51
C GLN A 39 10.28 1.05 -10.96
N LEU A 40 9.81 2.15 -11.55
CA LEU A 40 8.45 2.26 -12.09
C LEU A 40 8.25 1.29 -13.26
N GLU A 41 9.20 1.22 -14.19
CA GLU A 41 9.18 0.27 -15.30
C GLU A 41 9.17 -1.17 -14.79
N ALA A 42 9.99 -1.50 -13.78
CA ALA A 42 9.99 -2.84 -13.18
C ALA A 42 8.62 -3.25 -12.57
N ILE A 43 7.90 -2.31 -11.94
CA ILE A 43 6.54 -2.56 -11.43
C ILE A 43 5.57 -2.83 -12.58
N LEU A 44 5.66 -2.05 -13.66
CA LEU A 44 4.81 -2.20 -14.83
C LEU A 44 5.07 -3.54 -15.53
N ASP A 45 6.33 -3.87 -15.81
CA ASP A 45 6.76 -5.12 -16.41
C ASP A 45 6.27 -6.33 -15.59
N ARG A 46 6.42 -6.26 -14.26
CA ARG A 46 5.91 -7.30 -13.36
C ARG A 46 4.39 -7.44 -13.45
N GLY A 47 3.68 -6.33 -13.61
CA GLY A 47 2.23 -6.28 -13.80
C GLY A 47 1.79 -6.93 -15.11
N GLU A 48 2.57 -6.77 -16.18
CA GLU A 48 2.29 -7.36 -17.49
C GLU A 48 2.27 -8.90 -17.44
N GLU A 49 3.10 -9.52 -16.61
CA GLU A 49 3.12 -10.98 -16.41
C GLU A 49 1.77 -11.55 -15.91
N PHE A 50 0.93 -10.72 -15.29
CA PHE A 50 -0.40 -11.12 -14.81
C PHE A 50 -1.51 -10.86 -15.81
N LEU A 51 -1.21 -10.32 -16.99
CA LEU A 51 -2.19 -10.14 -18.06
C LEU A 51 -2.52 -11.50 -18.69
N THR A 52 -3.83 -11.76 -18.83
CA THR A 52 -4.33 -12.98 -19.47
C THR A 52 -5.18 -12.65 -20.67
N LYS A 53 -5.09 -13.51 -21.70
CA LYS A 53 -5.91 -13.36 -22.90
C LYS A 53 -7.41 -13.36 -22.55
N PRO A 54 -8.26 -12.61 -23.28
CA PRO A 54 -9.70 -12.68 -23.10
C PRO A 54 -10.21 -14.13 -23.15
N GLY A 55 -11.01 -14.52 -22.15
CA GLY A 55 -11.55 -15.88 -22.02
C GLY A 55 -10.62 -16.89 -21.34
N ALA A 56 -9.35 -16.57 -21.10
CA ALA A 56 -8.47 -17.39 -20.28
C ALA A 56 -8.73 -17.17 -18.78
N PRO A 57 -8.46 -18.18 -17.93
CA PRO A 57 -8.43 -17.98 -16.48
C PRO A 57 -7.43 -16.88 -16.11
N ALA A 58 -7.75 -16.09 -15.08
CA ALA A 58 -6.83 -15.07 -14.58
C ALA A 58 -5.52 -15.70 -14.09
N ALA A 59 -4.41 -14.99 -14.28
CA ALA A 59 -3.09 -15.40 -13.81
C ALA A 59 -3.10 -15.54 -12.28
N ARG A 60 -2.39 -16.58 -11.81
CA ARG A 60 -2.26 -16.89 -10.39
C ARG A 60 -0.82 -17.29 -10.10
N SER A 61 -0.37 -17.04 -8.88
CA SER A 61 0.89 -17.52 -8.36
C SER A 61 0.74 -17.78 -6.85
N ASN A 62 1.79 -18.33 -6.24
CA ASN A 62 1.90 -18.46 -4.79
C ASN A 62 2.94 -17.49 -4.20
N ALA A 63 3.19 -16.36 -4.89
CA ALA A 63 4.23 -15.41 -4.50
C ALA A 63 4.01 -14.82 -3.10
N LEU A 64 2.75 -14.76 -2.64
CA LEU A 64 2.36 -14.28 -1.32
C LEU A 64 1.75 -15.40 -0.45
N ALA A 65 2.02 -16.67 -0.76
CA ALA A 65 1.50 -17.78 0.02
C ALA A 65 2.01 -17.73 1.47
N GLY A 66 1.09 -17.78 2.42
CA GLY A 66 1.38 -17.65 3.85
C GLY A 66 1.49 -16.20 4.35
N MET A 67 1.30 -15.22 3.48
CA MET A 67 1.20 -13.80 3.88
C MET A 67 -0.26 -13.37 4.02
N THR A 68 -0.52 -12.43 4.93
CA THR A 68 -1.82 -11.80 5.12
C THR A 68 -1.78 -10.34 4.66
N VAL A 69 -2.68 -9.97 3.74
CA VAL A 69 -2.85 -8.60 3.24
C VAL A 69 -4.12 -7.98 3.85
N ALA A 70 -3.97 -6.84 4.53
CA ALA A 70 -5.09 -6.08 5.08
C ALA A 70 -5.43 -4.86 4.21
N ASN A 71 -6.68 -4.80 3.73
CA ASN A 71 -7.24 -3.64 3.05
C ASN A 71 -7.93 -2.73 4.07
N LEU A 72 -7.35 -1.55 4.32
CA LEU A 72 -7.85 -0.53 5.22
C LEU A 72 -8.42 0.65 4.42
N PHE A 73 -9.73 0.60 4.14
CA PHE A 73 -10.42 1.63 3.38
C PHE A 73 -11.28 2.46 4.32
N ILE A 74 -10.74 3.62 4.71
CA ILE A 74 -11.43 4.61 5.55
C ILE A 74 -12.44 5.39 4.70
N GLU A 75 -12.14 5.64 3.44
CA GLU A 75 -13.11 6.14 2.48
C GLU A 75 -13.58 5.05 1.51
N ASN A 76 -14.85 5.12 1.09
CA ASN A 76 -15.44 4.12 0.22
C ASN A 76 -14.81 4.14 -1.18
N SER A 77 -14.14 3.06 -1.56
CA SER A 77 -13.70 2.82 -2.94
C SER A 77 -13.83 1.36 -3.34
N THR A 78 -15.00 1.01 -3.88
CA THR A 78 -15.33 -0.37 -4.24
C THR A 78 -14.36 -0.95 -5.28
N ARG A 79 -14.04 -0.19 -6.34
CA ARG A 79 -13.18 -0.70 -7.41
C ARG A 79 -11.75 -0.97 -6.92
N THR A 80 -11.17 -0.04 -6.18
CA THR A 80 -9.80 -0.17 -5.66
C THR A 80 -9.72 -1.29 -4.61
N ARG A 81 -10.67 -1.36 -3.68
CA ARG A 81 -10.69 -2.44 -2.68
C ARG A 81 -10.81 -3.81 -3.33
N VAL A 82 -11.74 -3.96 -4.28
CA VAL A 82 -11.93 -5.24 -4.99
C VAL A 82 -10.71 -5.60 -5.83
N SER A 83 -10.03 -4.65 -6.46
CA SER A 83 -8.83 -4.95 -7.25
C SER A 83 -7.69 -5.48 -6.38
N PHE A 84 -7.41 -4.86 -5.23
CA PHE A 84 -6.37 -5.33 -4.31
C PHE A 84 -6.73 -6.66 -3.65
N GLU A 85 -7.99 -6.82 -3.20
CA GLU A 85 -8.47 -8.08 -2.65
C GLU A 85 -8.32 -9.24 -3.65
N LEU A 86 -8.66 -9.00 -4.93
CA LEU A 86 -8.55 -10.02 -5.97
C LEU A 86 -7.10 -10.31 -6.33
N ALA A 87 -6.24 -9.29 -6.39
CA ALA A 87 -4.81 -9.46 -6.66
C ALA A 87 -4.14 -10.31 -5.56
N ALA A 88 -4.32 -9.95 -4.29
CA ALA A 88 -3.76 -10.69 -3.15
C ALA A 88 -4.20 -12.17 -3.14
N LYS A 89 -5.51 -12.43 -3.28
CA LYS A 89 -6.04 -13.81 -3.38
C LYS A 89 -5.46 -14.59 -4.57
N ARG A 90 -5.22 -13.94 -5.70
CA ARG A 90 -4.62 -14.58 -6.89
C ARG A 90 -3.13 -14.89 -6.71
N LEU A 91 -2.44 -14.16 -5.85
CA LEU A 91 -1.05 -14.38 -5.47
C LEU A 91 -0.88 -15.35 -4.29
N GLY A 92 -1.99 -15.90 -3.77
CA GLY A 92 -2.00 -16.90 -2.72
C GLY A 92 -2.04 -16.36 -1.29
N ALA A 93 -2.24 -15.05 -1.11
CA ALA A 93 -2.35 -14.43 0.20
C ALA A 93 -3.72 -14.63 0.85
N ASP A 94 -3.73 -14.66 2.17
CA ASP A 94 -4.93 -14.44 2.97
C ASP A 94 -5.28 -12.94 2.95
N VAL A 95 -6.58 -12.61 2.93
CA VAL A 95 -7.03 -11.21 2.81
C VAL A 95 -8.02 -10.85 3.90
N VAL A 96 -7.72 -9.76 4.59
CA VAL A 96 -8.60 -9.12 5.58
C VAL A 96 -9.04 -7.77 5.02
N SER A 97 -10.35 -7.55 4.88
CA SER A 97 -10.90 -6.29 4.36
C SER A 97 -11.71 -5.59 5.45
N LEU A 98 -11.27 -4.41 5.86
CA LEU A 98 -11.87 -3.64 6.94
C LEU A 98 -12.49 -2.36 6.36
N ASN A 99 -13.78 -2.15 6.64
CA ASN A 99 -14.46 -0.89 6.31
C ASN A 99 -14.58 -0.04 7.58
N LEU A 100 -13.66 0.90 7.71
CA LEU A 100 -13.50 1.75 8.89
C LEU A 100 -14.59 2.84 9.00
N ASN A 101 -15.40 3.06 7.96
CA ASN A 101 -16.62 3.87 8.09
C ASN A 101 -17.68 3.18 8.95
N THR A 102 -17.68 1.84 8.97
CA THR A 102 -18.69 1.02 9.68
C THR A 102 -18.15 0.44 10.98
N SER A 103 -16.86 0.11 11.03
CA SER A 103 -16.15 -0.04 12.28
C SER A 103 -15.68 1.33 12.71
N SER A 104 -16.61 2.10 13.25
CA SER A 104 -16.33 2.62 14.56
C SER A 104 -14.90 3.11 14.81
N THR A 105 -14.64 4.36 14.48
CA THR A 105 -14.03 5.27 15.47
C THR A 105 -14.86 5.36 16.77
N VAL A 106 -15.88 4.50 16.96
CA VAL A 106 -16.59 4.22 18.21
C VAL A 106 -15.58 3.66 19.21
N LYS A 107 -15.14 4.58 20.08
CA LYS A 107 -14.31 4.44 21.28
C LYS A 107 -12.79 4.47 21.09
N GLY A 108 -12.29 5.57 20.52
CA GLY A 108 -11.04 6.19 21.01
C GLY A 108 -9.74 5.43 20.82
N GLU A 109 -9.73 4.37 20.03
CA GLU A 109 -8.50 3.67 19.61
C GLU A 109 -7.88 4.42 18.43
N SER A 110 -6.56 4.67 18.50
CA SER A 110 -5.86 5.35 17.41
C SER A 110 -5.64 4.41 16.22
N ILE A 111 -5.50 4.97 15.01
CA ILE A 111 -5.16 4.17 13.82
C ILE A 111 -3.85 3.40 14.01
N VAL A 112 -2.92 3.95 14.78
CA VAL A 112 -1.63 3.31 15.09
C VAL A 112 -1.84 2.09 15.99
N ASP A 113 -2.67 2.20 17.04
CA ASP A 113 -3.01 1.06 17.91
C ASP A 113 -3.69 -0.08 17.13
N MET A 114 -4.55 0.30 16.18
CA MET A 114 -5.16 -0.66 15.27
C MET A 114 -4.11 -1.35 14.39
N ILE A 115 -3.16 -0.60 13.82
CA ILE A 115 -2.08 -1.18 13.01
C ILE A 115 -1.24 -2.14 13.86
N TYR A 116 -0.85 -1.78 15.08
CA TYR A 116 -0.16 -2.70 16.00
C TYR A 116 -0.96 -3.96 16.30
N SER A 117 -2.26 -3.82 16.54
CA SER A 117 -3.15 -4.97 16.77
C SER A 117 -3.20 -5.90 15.57
N LEU A 118 -3.26 -5.36 14.34
CA LEU A 118 -3.26 -6.16 13.12
C LEU A 118 -1.91 -6.83 12.87
N GLN A 119 -0.79 -6.15 13.14
CA GLN A 119 0.55 -6.73 13.04
C GLN A 119 0.73 -7.90 14.02
N ALA A 120 0.22 -7.76 15.25
CA ALA A 120 0.21 -8.83 16.25
C ALA A 120 -0.64 -10.05 15.82
N MET A 121 -1.55 -9.87 14.88
CA MET A 121 -2.33 -10.95 14.24
C MET A 121 -1.65 -11.49 12.97
N GLN A 122 -0.37 -11.18 12.73
CA GLN A 122 0.40 -11.60 11.56
C GLN A 122 -0.14 -11.03 10.25
N VAL A 123 -0.55 -9.75 10.25
CA VAL A 123 -0.71 -9.00 9.00
C VAL A 123 0.67 -8.57 8.51
N ASP A 124 0.98 -8.91 7.25
CA ASP A 124 2.29 -8.67 6.63
C ASP A 124 2.26 -7.51 5.61
N MET A 125 1.09 -7.05 5.19
CA MET A 125 0.97 -5.94 4.24
C MET A 125 -0.32 -5.15 4.45
N PHE A 126 -0.23 -3.82 4.35
CA PHE A 126 -1.39 -2.93 4.40
C PHE A 126 -1.61 -2.19 3.08
N VAL A 127 -2.85 -2.22 2.60
CA VAL A 127 -3.33 -1.35 1.52
C VAL A 127 -4.25 -0.32 2.15
N ILE A 128 -3.79 0.94 2.20
CA ILE A 128 -4.45 1.99 2.96
C ILE A 128 -5.03 3.04 2.03
N ARG A 129 -6.29 3.40 2.27
CA ARG A 129 -6.94 4.50 1.60
C ARG A 129 -7.63 5.40 2.62
N ASP A 130 -7.13 6.61 2.72
CA ASP A 130 -7.63 7.65 3.61
C ASP A 130 -7.64 9.01 2.89
N HIS A 131 -8.61 9.84 3.25
CA HIS A 131 -8.74 11.23 2.83
C HIS A 131 -7.76 12.16 3.56
N GLN A 132 -7.32 11.77 4.76
CA GLN A 132 -6.42 12.58 5.57
C GLN A 132 -4.99 12.50 5.01
N PRO A 133 -4.40 13.63 4.58
CA PRO A 133 -3.02 13.65 4.11
C PRO A 133 -2.06 13.22 5.21
N GLY A 134 -1.05 12.44 4.84
CA GLY A 134 0.02 12.03 5.76
C GLY A 134 -0.30 10.79 6.61
N THR A 135 -1.54 10.27 6.60
CA THR A 135 -1.88 9.04 7.33
C THR A 135 -1.00 7.86 6.89
N GLN A 136 -0.78 7.69 5.59
CA GLN A 136 0.00 6.60 5.03
C GLN A 136 1.48 6.67 5.43
N ALA A 137 2.08 7.87 5.36
CA ALA A 137 3.47 8.09 5.76
C ALA A 137 3.66 7.88 7.27
N MET A 138 2.70 8.36 8.08
CA MET A 138 2.71 8.13 9.52
C MET A 138 2.62 6.64 9.83
N ILE A 139 1.75 5.87 9.17
CA ILE A 139 1.66 4.43 9.37
C ILE A 139 2.96 3.73 8.94
N ALA A 140 3.53 4.10 7.79
CA ALA A 140 4.81 3.55 7.32
C ALA A 140 5.98 3.75 8.32
N GLN A 141 5.94 4.79 9.16
CA GLN A 141 6.92 5.01 10.22
C GLN A 141 6.70 4.11 11.46
N HIS A 142 5.50 3.56 11.64
CA HIS A 142 5.09 2.82 12.83
C HIS A 142 4.83 1.32 12.56
N VAL A 143 5.11 0.85 11.35
CA VAL A 143 5.03 -0.58 11.04
C VAL A 143 6.35 -1.29 11.34
N ASP A 144 6.25 -2.54 11.79
CA ASP A 144 7.37 -3.41 12.05
C ASP A 144 8.12 -3.75 10.75
N ALA A 145 9.36 -4.22 10.89
CA ALA A 145 10.24 -4.50 9.75
C ALA A 145 9.71 -5.59 8.78
N HIS A 146 8.79 -6.46 9.23
CA HIS A 146 8.20 -7.49 8.37
C HIS A 146 7.11 -6.97 7.44
N VAL A 147 6.65 -5.74 7.65
CA VAL A 147 5.64 -5.02 6.87
C VAL A 147 6.28 -4.07 5.87
#